data_AF-A0A7C4M8V6-F1
#
_entry.id   AF-A0A7C4M8V6-F1
#
_cell.length_a   1.000
_cell.length_b   1.000
_cell.length_c   1.000
_cell.angle_alpha   90.00
_cell.angle_beta   90.00
_cell.angle_gamma   90.00
#
_symmetry.space_group_name_H-M   'P 1'
#
loop_
_entity.id
_entity.type
_entity.pdbx_description
1 polymer ?
#
loop_
_entity_poly.entity_id
_entity_poly.type
_entity_poly.pdbx_seq_one_letter_code
_entity_poly.pdbx_strand_id
1 'polypeptide(L)'
;MKIGKLWIKYDDIVECGVCERRCRLTLGSRGVCKNYVNIDGRLMHDGYGVISAVESRPIEIKPFFHYWPNSTSLTFSGYACTFYCPWCQNHHLSFSNLPTTSRRIMPQELVEKALKNRDEGLCASFNEPTTLFDYLVDLFELGRRFNLYGTIVTNGYFTPRAIQELIEHGVDG
;
A
#
# COMPACT_ATOMS: atom_id res chain seq x y z
N MET A 1 9.99 -8.28 -5.13
CA MET A 1 8.90 -8.95 -4.39
C MET A 1 9.33 -9.07 -2.94
N LYS A 2 8.40 -9.30 -2.02
CA LYS A 2 8.69 -9.56 -0.60
C LYS A 2 7.79 -10.69 -0.10
N ILE A 3 8.23 -11.47 0.90
CA ILE A 3 7.35 -12.43 1.58
C ILE A 3 6.29 -11.62 2.35
N GLY A 4 5.02 -11.97 2.17
CA GLY A 4 3.91 -11.32 2.86
C GLY A 4 3.93 -11.60 4.36
N LYS A 5 3.58 -10.60 5.17
CA LYS A 5 3.61 -10.66 6.64
C LYS A 5 2.39 -11.36 7.23
N LEU A 6 1.23 -11.24 6.57
CA LEU A 6 -0.06 -11.71 7.09
C LEU A 6 -0.68 -12.77 6.20
N TRP A 7 -0.55 -14.04 6.60
CA TRP A 7 -1.18 -15.17 5.94
C TRP A 7 -1.22 -16.42 6.82
N ILE A 8 -2.04 -17.39 6.42
CA ILE A 8 -2.12 -18.71 7.03
C ILE A 8 -1.86 -19.75 5.94
N LYS A 9 -1.08 -20.77 6.26
CA LYS A 9 -0.81 -21.91 5.37
C LYS A 9 -1.78 -23.05 5.65
N TYR A 10 -2.36 -23.60 4.60
CA TYR A 10 -3.17 -24.82 4.60
C TYR A 10 -2.63 -25.73 3.49
N ASP A 11 -1.67 -26.60 3.82
CA ASP A 11 -0.93 -27.41 2.83
C ASP A 11 -0.33 -26.53 1.71
N ASP A 12 -0.77 -26.70 0.46
CA ASP A 12 -0.32 -25.90 -0.69
C ASP A 12 -1.15 -24.62 -0.92
N ILE A 13 -2.19 -24.40 -0.10
CA ILE A 13 -3.06 -23.22 -0.16
C ILE A 13 -2.60 -22.19 0.86
N VAL A 14 -2.58 -20.94 0.42
CA VAL A 14 -2.24 -19.79 1.27
C VAL A 14 -3.47 -18.89 1.40
N GLU A 15 -3.93 -18.63 2.61
CA GLU A 15 -4.98 -17.66 2.88
C GLU A 15 -4.35 -16.30 3.21
N CYS A 16 -4.60 -15.28 2.38
CA CYS A 16 -4.08 -13.93 2.58
C CYS A 16 -4.84 -13.21 3.71
N GLY A 17 -4.10 -12.63 4.66
CA GLY A 17 -4.66 -11.95 5.84
C GLY A 17 -4.72 -10.42 5.74
N VAL A 18 -4.43 -9.82 4.58
CA VAL A 18 -4.25 -8.36 4.44
C VAL A 18 -5.58 -7.59 4.37
N CYS A 19 -6.55 -8.09 3.60
CA CYS A 19 -7.86 -7.45 3.43
C CYS A 19 -9.00 -8.45 3.67
N GLU A 20 -10.22 -7.96 3.88
CA GLU A 20 -11.38 -8.81 4.22
C GLU A 20 -11.86 -9.74 3.09
N ARG A 21 -11.20 -9.71 1.92
CA ARG A 21 -11.39 -10.76 0.90
C ARG A 21 -10.89 -12.13 1.32
N ARG A 22 -9.86 -12.17 2.17
CA ARG A 22 -9.24 -13.41 2.68
C ARG A 22 -8.99 -14.44 1.57
N CYS A 23 -8.41 -13.99 0.45
CA CYS A 23 -8.23 -14.83 -0.73
C CYS A 23 -7.45 -16.11 -0.37
N ARG A 24 -8.00 -17.27 -0.73
CA ARG A 24 -7.32 -18.57 -0.67
C ARG A 24 -6.65 -18.84 -1.99
N LEU A 25 -5.33 -18.85 -1.98
CA LEU A 25 -4.48 -18.91 -3.16
C LEU A 25 -3.88 -20.31 -3.27
N THR A 26 -4.27 -21.05 -4.30
CA THR A 26 -3.54 -22.24 -4.75
C THR A 26 -2.18 -21.84 -5.34
N LEU A 27 -1.26 -22.79 -5.50
CA LEU A 27 0.06 -22.56 -6.06
C LEU A 27 -0.02 -21.80 -7.41
N GLY A 28 0.72 -20.69 -7.52
CA GLY A 28 0.77 -19.82 -8.71
C GLY A 28 -0.43 -18.88 -8.87
N SER A 29 -1.50 -19.04 -8.09
CA SER A 29 -2.67 -18.16 -8.18
C SER A 29 -2.44 -16.80 -7.50
N ARG A 30 -3.15 -15.79 -7.99
CA ARG A 30 -3.11 -14.42 -7.49
C ARG A 30 -4.41 -14.04 -6.80
N GLY A 31 -4.31 -13.19 -5.79
CA GLY A 31 -5.47 -12.57 -5.16
C GLY A 31 -6.20 -11.62 -6.10
N VAL A 32 -7.43 -11.27 -5.76
CA VAL A 32 -8.27 -10.36 -6.57
C VAL A 32 -7.61 -8.99 -6.77
N CYS A 33 -6.82 -8.54 -5.78
CA CYS A 33 -6.05 -7.30 -5.89
C CYS A 33 -4.83 -7.41 -6.82
N LYS A 34 -4.54 -8.58 -7.40
CA LYS A 34 -3.43 -8.85 -8.33
C LYS A 34 -2.01 -8.64 -7.77
N ASN A 35 -1.88 -8.24 -6.51
CA ASN A 35 -0.60 -7.88 -5.88
C ASN A 35 -0.01 -9.00 -5.00
N TYR A 36 -0.82 -9.99 -4.62
CA TYR A 36 -0.39 -11.12 -3.81
C TYR A 36 -0.52 -12.42 -4.59
N VAL A 37 0.52 -13.24 -4.54
CA VAL A 37 0.63 -14.52 -5.26
C VAL A 37 1.14 -15.60 -4.33
N ASN A 38 0.65 -16.82 -4.47
CA ASN A 38 1.24 -17.98 -3.79
C ASN A 38 2.40 -18.53 -4.64
N ILE A 39 3.63 -18.42 -4.13
CA ILE A 39 4.84 -19.01 -4.74
C ILE A 39 5.43 -19.99 -3.72
N ASP A 40 5.58 -21.25 -4.13
CA ASP A 40 6.14 -22.32 -3.31
C ASP A 40 5.49 -22.46 -1.92
N GLY A 41 4.16 -22.30 -1.86
CA GLY A 41 3.38 -22.40 -0.63
C GLY A 41 3.60 -21.22 0.34
N ARG A 42 4.00 -20.05 -0.18
CA ARG A 42 4.20 -18.81 0.59
C ARG A 42 3.46 -17.66 -0.06
N LEU A 43 2.87 -16.79 0.76
CA LEU A 43 2.31 -15.52 0.28
C LEU A 43 3.46 -14.60 -0.14
N MET A 44 3.50 -14.20 -1.39
CA MET A 44 4.45 -13.23 -1.92
C MET A 44 3.73 -11.96 -2.33
N HIS A 45 4.24 -10.82 -1.88
CA HIS A 45 3.85 -9.49 -2.35
C HIS A 45 4.59 -9.16 -3.64
N ASP A 46 3.95 -9.46 -4.77
CA ASP A 46 4.49 -9.23 -6.11
C ASP A 46 4.61 -7.73 -6.39
N GLY A 47 3.63 -6.93 -5.93
CA GLY A 47 3.59 -5.48 -6.10
C GLY A 47 4.55 -4.66 -5.23
N TYR A 48 5.38 -5.29 -4.38
CA TYR A 48 6.26 -4.57 -3.45
C TYR A 48 7.18 -3.55 -4.16
N GLY A 49 7.00 -2.26 -3.86
CA GLY A 49 7.76 -1.17 -4.47
C GLY A 49 7.40 -0.87 -5.93
N VAL A 50 6.35 -1.49 -6.49
CA VAL A 50 5.84 -1.16 -7.83
C VAL A 50 4.84 -0.01 -7.71
N ILE A 51 5.34 1.21 -7.91
CA ILE A 51 4.61 2.46 -7.67
C ILE A 51 4.08 3.01 -8.99
N SER A 52 2.79 3.40 -9.03
CA SER A 52 2.13 3.89 -10.24
C SER A 52 2.17 5.41 -10.37
N ALA A 53 2.19 6.14 -9.24
CA ALA A 53 2.24 7.59 -9.19
C ALA A 53 2.95 8.05 -7.92
N VAL A 54 3.63 9.20 -8.00
CA VAL A 54 4.29 9.88 -6.88
C VAL A 54 4.19 11.38 -7.10
N GLU A 55 3.59 12.10 -6.15
CA GLU A 55 3.38 13.55 -6.23
C GLU A 55 3.37 14.17 -4.82
N SER A 56 4.06 15.29 -4.62
CA SER A 56 3.93 16.08 -3.39
C SER A 56 2.65 16.91 -3.46
N ARG A 57 1.77 16.78 -2.45
CA ARG A 57 0.46 17.44 -2.45
C ARG A 57 0.13 18.01 -1.05
N PRO A 58 -0.55 19.17 -0.98
CA PRO A 58 -1.07 19.70 0.28
C PRO A 58 -1.93 18.67 1.03
N ILE A 59 -1.91 18.71 2.35
CA ILE A 59 -2.75 17.82 3.17
C ILE A 59 -4.24 18.12 2.97
N GLU A 60 -4.61 19.36 2.67
CA GLU A 60 -5.99 19.85 2.55
C GLU A 60 -6.76 19.23 1.37
N ILE A 61 -6.07 18.58 0.42
CA ILE A 61 -6.70 17.83 -0.67
C ILE A 61 -7.23 16.47 -0.18
N LYS A 62 -6.69 15.95 0.92
CA LYS A 62 -7.05 14.65 1.48
C LYS A 62 -8.30 14.82 2.37
N PRO A 63 -9.11 13.77 2.57
CA PRO A 63 -10.38 13.85 3.32
C PRO A 63 -10.16 13.91 4.84
N PHE A 64 -9.23 14.77 5.30
CA PHE A 64 -8.92 14.97 6.72
C PHE A 64 -9.41 16.33 7.19
N PHE A 65 -9.89 16.38 8.43
CA PHE A 65 -10.30 17.62 9.08
C PHE A 65 -9.23 18.07 10.08
N HIS A 66 -8.64 19.25 9.85
CA HIS A 66 -7.60 19.85 10.72
C HIS A 66 -6.44 18.91 11.06
N TYR A 67 -5.99 18.13 10.07
CA TYR A 67 -4.83 17.26 10.18
C TYR A 67 -3.62 17.95 9.56
N TRP A 68 -2.55 18.18 10.34
CA TRP A 68 -1.31 18.85 9.90
C TRP A 68 -1.48 20.08 8.98
N PRO A 69 -2.23 21.12 9.39
CA PRO A 69 -2.57 22.25 8.51
C PRO A 69 -1.34 22.94 7.89
N ASN A 70 -1.44 23.34 6.62
CA ASN A 70 -0.40 23.99 5.81
C ASN A 70 0.84 23.14 5.54
N SER A 71 0.75 21.82 5.69
CA SER A 71 1.82 20.88 5.34
C SER A 71 1.62 20.26 3.96
N THR A 72 2.70 19.68 3.43
CA THR A 72 2.63 18.80 2.26
C THR A 72 3.02 17.38 2.60
N SER A 73 2.46 16.44 1.85
CA SER A 73 2.83 15.03 1.96
C SER A 73 3.12 14.44 0.59
N LEU A 74 4.21 13.67 0.52
CA LEU A 74 4.52 12.85 -0.64
C LEU A 74 3.47 11.77 -0.78
N THR A 75 2.59 11.95 -1.75
CA THR A 75 1.46 11.07 -2.03
C THR A 75 1.84 10.09 -3.13
N PHE A 76 1.60 8.80 -2.91
CA PHE A 76 1.98 7.74 -3.83
C PHE A 76 0.93 6.63 -3.87
N SER A 77 1.02 5.76 -4.88
CA SER A 77 0.07 4.68 -5.10
C SER A 77 0.67 3.47 -5.78
N GLY A 78 -0.03 2.34 -5.70
CA GLY A 78 0.29 1.13 -6.44
C GLY A 78 -0.64 0.92 -7.64
N TYR A 79 -0.65 -0.31 -8.15
CA TYR A 79 -1.60 -0.73 -9.18
C TYR A 79 -2.68 -1.64 -8.60
N ALA A 80 -3.77 -1.78 -9.35
CA ALA A 80 -4.94 -2.56 -9.00
C ALA A 80 -5.68 -2.01 -7.76
N CYS A 81 -6.74 -2.68 -7.33
CA CYS A 81 -7.55 -2.28 -6.20
C CYS A 81 -8.26 -3.50 -5.62
N THR A 82 -8.73 -3.41 -4.39
CA THR A 82 -9.71 -4.40 -3.92
C THR A 82 -11.07 -4.13 -4.58
N PHE A 83 -11.56 -2.90 -4.71
CA PHE A 83 -12.89 -2.70 -5.30
C PHE A 83 -12.87 -2.39 -6.80
N TYR A 84 -14.00 -2.66 -7.46
CA TYR A 84 -14.28 -2.29 -8.85
C TYR A 84 -15.40 -1.25 -8.90
N CYS A 85 -15.17 -0.10 -8.26
CA CYS A 85 -16.19 0.95 -8.15
C CYS A 85 -16.57 1.47 -9.55
N PRO A 86 -17.87 1.53 -9.90
CA PRO A 86 -18.31 1.97 -11.23
C PRO A 86 -17.94 3.43 -11.56
N TRP A 87 -17.65 4.25 -10.54
CA TRP A 87 -17.33 5.68 -10.65
C TRP A 87 -15.85 6.00 -10.39
N CYS A 88 -14.96 4.99 -10.45
CA CYS A 88 -13.57 5.16 -10.06
C CYS A 88 -12.85 6.20 -10.94
N GLN A 89 -12.50 7.35 -10.34
CA GLN A 89 -11.74 8.42 -11.02
C GLN A 89 -10.35 7.93 -11.47
N ASN A 90 -9.76 7.04 -10.67
CA ASN A 90 -8.44 6.46 -10.90
C ASN A 90 -8.51 5.04 -11.49
N HIS A 91 -9.55 4.73 -12.28
CA HIS A 91 -9.77 3.39 -12.85
C HIS A 91 -8.58 2.89 -13.69
N HIS A 92 -7.91 3.80 -14.41
CA HIS A 92 -6.73 3.52 -15.23
C HIS A 92 -5.56 2.95 -14.41
N LEU A 93 -5.45 3.29 -13.12
CA LEU A 93 -4.50 2.68 -12.18
C LEU A 93 -5.12 1.46 -11.49
N SER A 94 -6.35 1.64 -11.01
CA SER A 94 -7.03 0.77 -10.05
C SER A 94 -7.52 -0.54 -10.68
N PHE A 95 -7.75 -0.58 -11.99
CA PHE A 95 -8.21 -1.78 -12.70
C PHE A 95 -7.09 -2.41 -13.55
N SER A 96 -5.92 -1.79 -13.58
CA SER A 96 -4.74 -2.28 -14.28
C SER A 96 -4.08 -3.47 -13.56
N ASN A 97 -3.33 -4.25 -14.33
CA ASN A 97 -2.43 -5.26 -13.78
C ASN A 97 -1.13 -4.61 -13.32
N LEU A 98 -0.33 -5.33 -12.53
CA LEU A 98 1.06 -4.95 -12.33
C LEU A 98 1.78 -4.93 -13.69
N PRO A 99 2.54 -3.87 -14.00
CA PRO A 99 3.36 -3.82 -15.20
C PRO A 99 4.43 -4.91 -15.18
N THR A 100 4.66 -5.56 -16.33
CA THR A 100 5.66 -6.64 -16.49
C THR A 100 7.08 -6.13 -16.33
N THR A 101 7.33 -4.87 -16.71
CA THR A 101 8.61 -4.18 -16.57
C THR A 101 8.39 -2.88 -15.79
N SER A 102 8.76 -2.88 -14.51
CA SER A 102 8.79 -1.67 -13.70
C SER A 102 9.98 -1.69 -12.75
N ARG A 103 10.63 -0.54 -12.62
CA ARG A 103 11.60 -0.32 -11.55
C ARG A 103 10.84 -0.36 -10.22
N ARG A 104 11.37 -1.10 -9.26
CA ARG A 104 10.89 -1.06 -7.88
C ARG A 104 11.54 0.11 -7.16
N ILE A 105 10.73 0.93 -6.50
CA ILE A 105 11.17 2.04 -5.66
C ILE A 105 11.23 1.50 -4.23
N MET A 106 12.42 1.48 -3.63
CA MET A 106 12.58 1.04 -2.25
C MET A 106 12.03 2.09 -1.26
N PRO A 107 11.60 1.70 -0.05
CA PRO A 107 11.07 2.65 0.94
C PRO A 107 12.01 3.84 1.21
N GLN A 108 13.32 3.57 1.28
CA GLN A 108 14.35 4.59 1.44
C GLN A 108 14.30 5.66 0.34
N GLU A 109 14.08 5.28 -0.91
CA GLU A 109 14.03 6.21 -2.03
C GLU A 109 12.80 7.15 -1.94
N LEU A 110 11.65 6.66 -1.45
CA LEU A 110 10.48 7.52 -1.22
C LEU A 110 10.70 8.47 -0.05
N VAL A 111 11.28 8.00 1.06
CA VAL A 111 11.60 8.84 2.22
C VAL A 111 12.58 9.94 1.84
N GLU A 112 13.67 9.61 1.14
CA GLU A 112 14.63 10.59 0.65
C GLU A 112 13.98 11.61 -0.28
N LYS A 113 13.06 11.16 -1.14
CA LYS A 113 12.31 12.06 -2.02
C LYS A 113 11.40 13.02 -1.24
N ALA A 114 10.69 12.54 -0.21
CA ALA A 114 9.85 13.36 0.65
C ALA A 114 10.69 14.44 1.36
N LEU A 115 11.81 14.03 1.97
CA LEU A 115 12.74 14.95 2.64
C LEU A 115 13.31 16.00 1.68
N LYS A 116 13.69 15.60 0.46
CA LYS A 116 14.19 16.51 -0.58
C LYS A 116 13.14 17.54 -0.99
N ASN A 117 11.87 17.14 -1.06
CA ASN A 117 10.76 18.01 -1.36
C ASN A 117 10.33 18.89 -0.18
N ARG A 118 10.88 18.64 1.03
CA ARG A 118 10.42 19.23 2.30
C ARG A 118 8.97 18.88 2.64
N ASP A 119 8.53 17.70 2.19
CA ASP A 119 7.28 17.11 2.65
C ASP A 119 7.40 16.75 4.13
N GLU A 120 6.32 16.95 4.88
CA GLU A 120 6.24 16.65 6.32
C GLU A 120 5.57 15.28 6.58
N GLY A 121 5.06 14.63 5.53
CA GLY A 121 4.46 13.31 5.66
C GLY A 121 4.44 12.48 4.39
N LEU A 122 4.00 11.23 4.53
CA LEU A 122 3.83 10.24 3.48
C LEU A 122 2.35 9.86 3.39
N CYS A 123 1.83 9.72 2.16
CA CYS A 123 0.42 9.39 1.96
C CYS A 123 0.26 8.29 0.90
N ALA A 124 -0.31 7.15 1.28
CA ALA A 124 -0.78 6.16 0.32
C ALA A 124 -2.19 6.53 -0.15
N SER A 125 -2.37 6.83 -1.44
CA SER A 125 -3.66 7.27 -2.00
C SER A 125 -3.78 6.90 -3.49
N PHE A 126 -4.63 7.60 -4.25
CA PHE A 126 -5.02 7.38 -5.65
C PHE A 126 -5.75 6.05 -5.94
N ASN A 127 -5.16 4.92 -5.54
CA ASN A 127 -5.81 3.61 -5.56
C ASN A 127 -6.01 3.12 -4.11
N GLU A 128 -6.06 1.81 -3.91
CA GLU A 128 -6.32 1.22 -2.60
C GLU A 128 -5.02 0.75 -1.88
N PRO A 129 -4.70 1.29 -0.69
CA PRO A 129 -3.49 0.99 0.08
C PRO A 129 -3.28 -0.49 0.46
N THR A 130 -4.34 -1.31 0.62
CA THR A 130 -4.19 -2.76 0.88
C THR A 130 -3.37 -3.48 -0.19
N THR A 131 -3.30 -2.94 -1.42
CA THR A 131 -2.48 -3.47 -2.51
C THR A 131 -0.97 -3.40 -2.24
N LEU A 132 -0.55 -2.51 -1.33
CA LEU A 132 0.84 -2.22 -1.00
C LEU A 132 1.19 -2.52 0.48
N PHE A 133 0.36 -3.26 1.21
CA PHE A 133 0.48 -3.40 2.67
C PHE A 133 1.91 -3.67 3.20
N ASP A 134 2.62 -4.69 2.69
CA ASP A 134 3.97 -5.00 3.20
C ASP A 134 5.01 -3.90 2.90
N TYR A 135 4.78 -3.13 1.83
CA TYR A 135 5.59 -1.95 1.49
C TYR A 135 5.28 -0.77 2.41
N LEU A 136 4.00 -0.57 2.74
CA LEU A 136 3.55 0.48 3.65
C LEU A 136 4.10 0.28 5.06
N VAL A 137 4.10 -0.97 5.57
CA VAL A 137 4.71 -1.31 6.86
C VAL A 137 6.16 -0.83 6.92
N ASP A 138 6.99 -1.21 5.95
CA ASP A 138 8.40 -0.80 5.92
C ASP A 138 8.58 0.71 5.72
N LEU A 139 7.75 1.30 4.86
CA LEU A 139 7.85 2.71 4.51
C LEU A 139 7.47 3.63 5.67
N PHE A 140 6.35 3.38 6.34
CA PHE A 140 5.93 4.21 7.46
C PHE A 140 6.86 4.01 8.66
N GLU A 141 7.36 2.79 8.89
CA GLU A 141 8.34 2.55 9.96
C GLU A 141 9.60 3.39 9.75
N LEU A 142 10.07 3.45 8.49
CA LEU A 142 11.22 4.25 8.11
C LEU A 142 10.91 5.75 8.18
N GLY A 143 9.78 6.19 7.62
CA GLY A 143 9.38 7.60 7.59
C GLY A 143 9.28 8.21 8.99
N ARG A 144 8.75 7.44 9.96
CA ARG A 144 8.67 7.85 11.36
C ARG A 144 10.05 8.17 11.97
N ARG A 145 11.12 7.49 11.56
CA ARG A 145 12.50 7.78 12.02
C ARG A 145 12.99 9.17 11.57
N PHE A 146 12.36 9.74 10.56
CA PHE A 146 12.61 11.08 10.03
C PHE A 146 11.51 12.09 10.37
N ASN A 147 10.64 11.76 11.34
CA ASN A 147 9.50 12.59 11.76
C ASN A 147 8.49 12.90 10.64
N LEU A 148 8.35 12.01 9.65
CA LEU A 148 7.29 12.11 8.66
C LEU A 148 6.01 11.48 9.22
N TYR A 149 4.90 12.21 9.22
CA TYR A 149 3.58 11.62 9.55
C TYR A 149 3.14 10.65 8.44
N GLY A 150 2.30 9.68 8.77
CA GLY A 150 1.93 8.58 7.87
C GLY A 150 0.42 8.48 7.66
N THR A 151 -0.04 8.77 6.45
CA THR A 151 -1.48 8.72 6.13
C THR A 151 -1.84 7.70 5.06
N ILE A 152 -3.05 7.16 5.14
CA ILE A 152 -3.62 6.31 4.09
C ILE A 152 -5.04 6.77 3.72
N VAL A 153 -5.34 6.85 2.42
CA VAL A 153 -6.70 7.07 1.92
C VAL A 153 -7.19 5.74 1.34
N THR A 154 -8.00 5.03 2.12
CA THR A 154 -8.43 3.66 1.84
C THR A 154 -9.95 3.55 1.73
N ASN A 155 -10.42 2.49 1.05
CA ASN A 155 -11.81 2.05 1.11
C ASN A 155 -12.17 1.31 2.42
N GLY A 156 -11.23 1.21 3.37
CA GLY A 156 -11.46 0.64 4.70
C GLY A 156 -11.52 -0.88 4.73
N TYR A 157 -11.05 -1.56 3.68
CA TYR A 157 -11.21 -3.02 3.55
C TYR A 157 -10.04 -3.86 4.10
N PHE A 158 -9.16 -3.25 4.90
CA PHE A 158 -8.12 -3.95 5.65
C PHE A 158 -8.73 -4.92 6.67
N THR A 159 -8.01 -6.00 7.00
CA THR A 159 -8.35 -6.77 8.21
C THR A 159 -7.96 -5.99 9.47
N PRO A 160 -8.59 -6.25 10.64
CA PRO A 160 -8.20 -5.62 11.90
C PRO A 160 -6.71 -5.78 12.23
N ARG A 161 -6.13 -6.95 11.92
CA ARG A 161 -4.70 -7.19 12.13
C ARG A 161 -3.82 -6.36 11.19
N ALA A 162 -4.22 -6.22 9.93
CA ALA A 162 -3.45 -5.44 8.96
C ALA A 162 -3.45 -3.95 9.31
N ILE A 163 -4.59 -3.38 9.70
CA ILE A 163 -4.63 -1.97 10.10
C ILE A 163 -3.85 -1.73 11.40
N GLN A 164 -3.95 -2.64 12.37
CA GLN A 164 -3.17 -2.56 13.62
C GLN A 164 -1.66 -2.55 13.33
N GLU A 165 -1.20 -3.40 12.43
CA GLU A 165 0.20 -3.45 12.01
C GLU A 165 0.66 -2.11 11.42
N LEU A 166 -0.16 -1.48 10.56
CA LEU A 166 0.17 -0.17 9.98
C LEU A 166 0.26 0.93 11.05
N ILE A 167 -0.66 0.94 12.01
CA ILE A 167 -0.65 1.90 13.13
C ILE A 167 0.62 1.74 13.96
N GLU A 168 1.00 0.51 14.29
CA GLU A 168 2.23 0.21 15.05
C GLU A 168 3.50 0.66 14.32
N HIS A 169 3.46 0.75 12.99
CA HIS A 169 4.58 1.18 12.16
C HIS A 169 4.50 2.66 11.76
N GLY A 170 3.54 3.44 12.28
CA GLY A 170 3.54 4.90 12.15
C GLY A 170 2.48 5.47 11.21
N VAL A 171 1.44 4.71 10.86
CA VAL A 171 0.22 5.30 10.29
C VAL A 171 -0.59 5.97 11.41
N ASP A 172 -0.84 7.26 11.24
CA ASP A 172 -1.53 8.13 12.20
C ASP A 172 -2.72 8.91 11.60
N GLY A 173 -2.95 8.80 10.28
CA GLY A 173 -4.12 9.35 9.58
C GLY A 173 -4.71 8.45 8.51
#